data_AF-A0A329E9C3-F1
#
_entry.id   AF-A0A329E9C3-F1
#
_cell.length_a   1.000
_cell.length_b   1.000
_cell.length_c   1.000
_cell.angle_alpha   90.00
_cell.angle_beta   90.00
_cell.angle_gamma   90.00
#
_symmetry.space_group_name_H-M   'P 1'
#
loop_
_entity.id
_entity.type
_entity.pdbx_description
1 polymer ?
#
loop_
_entity_poly.entity_id
_entity_poly.type
_entity_poly.pdbx_seq_one_letter_code
_entity_poly.pdbx_strand_id
1 'polypeptide(L)'
;MGRLVHLGHRNINDNIAISYLIDLLLNVAVNRGIDFLPCWDEVHSSNMSKVCRNEKEYGDTEAFYAEQGIKLMAVQKGDYLIAKCAEDFVSESKTIRQGKVLKSVYYRPANLEALTQ
;
A
#
# COMPACT_ATOMS: atom_id res chain seq x y z
N MET A 1 -4.94 -1.40 -7.87
CA MET A 1 -5.49 -0.41 -8.83
C MET A 1 -4.73 0.92 -8.72
N GLY A 2 -3.44 0.91 -9.07
CA GLY A 2 -2.53 2.04 -8.74
C GLY A 2 -2.60 3.19 -9.74
N ARG A 3 -2.11 2.98 -10.97
CA ARG A 3 -1.88 4.09 -11.92
C ARG A 3 -3.13 4.53 -12.70
N LEU A 4 -4.00 3.61 -13.12
CA LEU A 4 -5.26 3.95 -13.80
C LEU A 4 -6.12 4.90 -12.96
N VAL A 5 -6.31 4.57 -11.69
CA VAL A 5 -7.08 5.37 -10.74
C VAL A 5 -6.46 6.76 -10.53
N HIS A 6 -5.13 6.84 -10.41
CA HIS A 6 -4.43 8.14 -10.31
C HIS A 6 -4.60 9.01 -11.56
N LEU A 7 -4.85 8.41 -12.72
CA LEU A 7 -5.13 9.12 -13.98
C LEU A 7 -6.63 9.38 -14.18
N GLY A 8 -7.49 8.99 -13.24
CA GLY A 8 -8.95 9.17 -13.34
C GLY A 8 -9.66 8.13 -14.23
N HIS A 9 -8.95 7.11 -14.71
CA HIS A 9 -9.53 6.02 -15.49
C HIS A 9 -10.28 5.01 -14.61
N ARG A 10 -11.37 4.43 -15.12
CA ARG A 10 -12.25 3.50 -14.41
C ARG A 10 -12.10 2.06 -14.88
N ASN A 11 -11.82 1.87 -16.17
CA ASN A 11 -11.64 0.56 -16.78
C ASN A 11 -10.20 0.36 -17.23
N ILE A 12 -9.77 -0.90 -17.33
CA ILE A 12 -8.42 -1.25 -17.81
C ILE A 12 -8.18 -0.73 -19.24
N ASN A 13 -9.21 -0.87 -20.09
CA ASN A 13 -9.18 -0.46 -21.49
C ASN A 13 -9.22 1.07 -21.69
N ASP A 14 -9.44 1.86 -20.64
CA ASP A 14 -9.42 3.32 -20.76
C ASP A 14 -8.00 3.85 -21.05
N ASN A 15 -6.96 3.02 -20.83
CA ASN A 15 -5.58 3.35 -21.17
C ASN A 15 -4.84 2.14 -21.76
N ILE A 16 -4.71 2.13 -23.08
CA ILE A 16 -4.10 1.03 -23.83
C ILE A 16 -2.64 0.78 -23.42
N ALA A 17 -1.87 1.82 -23.12
CA ALA A 17 -0.48 1.68 -22.72
C ALA A 17 -0.37 0.94 -21.38
N ILE A 18 -1.24 1.25 -20.42
CA ILE A 18 -1.26 0.53 -19.14
C ILE A 18 -1.76 -0.91 -19.33
N SER A 19 -2.78 -1.14 -20.16
CA SER A 19 -3.25 -2.49 -20.48
C SER A 19 -2.14 -3.36 -21.07
N TYR A 20 -1.39 -2.81 -22.02
CA TYR A 20 -0.25 -3.49 -22.64
C TYR A 20 0.85 -3.82 -21.62
N LEU A 21 1.16 -2.89 -20.70
CA LEU A 21 2.13 -3.16 -19.63
C LEU A 21 1.67 -4.26 -18.68
N ILE A 22 0.37 -4.33 -18.36
CA ILE A 22 -0.18 -5.41 -17.54
C ILE A 22 0.00 -6.75 -18.26
N ASP A 23 -0.37 -6.83 -19.54
CA ASP A 23 -0.20 -8.05 -20.35
C ASP A 23 1.27 -8.48 -20.44
N LEU A 24 2.18 -7.54 -20.68
CA LEU A 24 3.62 -7.81 -20.70
C LEU A 24 4.12 -8.39 -19.38
N LEU A 25 3.73 -7.80 -18.23
CA LEU A 25 4.15 -8.26 -16.90
C LEU A 25 3.57 -9.64 -16.56
N LEU A 26 2.33 -9.93 -16.97
CA LEU A 26 1.72 -11.25 -16.81
C LEU A 26 2.46 -12.29 -17.65
N ASN A 27 2.84 -11.97 -18.89
CA ASN A 27 3.65 -12.84 -19.73
C ASN A 27 5.05 -13.08 -19.14
N VAL A 28 5.66 -12.08 -18.49
CA VAL A 28 6.92 -12.28 -17.75
C VAL A 28 6.74 -13.28 -16.62
N ALA A 29 5.67 -13.17 -15.83
CA ALA A 29 5.39 -14.13 -14.75
C ALA A 29 5.26 -15.57 -15.29
N VAL A 30 4.48 -15.75 -16.36
CA VAL A 30 4.33 -17.05 -17.04
C VAL A 30 5.68 -17.60 -17.51
N ASN A 31 6.50 -16.79 -18.20
CA ASN A 31 7.81 -17.23 -18.68
C ASN A 31 8.81 -17.55 -17.55
N ARG A 32 8.58 -17.00 -16.36
CA ARG A 32 9.41 -17.26 -15.17
C ARG A 32 8.85 -18.39 -14.30
N GLY A 33 7.74 -19.02 -14.69
CA GLY A 33 7.09 -20.07 -13.89
C GLY A 33 6.44 -19.57 -12.61
N ILE A 34 6.18 -18.26 -12.50
CA ILE A 34 5.59 -17.63 -11.31
C ILE A 34 4.07 -17.68 -11.42
N ASP A 35 3.41 -18.29 -10.44
CA ASP A 35 1.96 -18.15 -10.29
C ASP A 35 1.63 -16.75 -9.75
N PHE A 36 1.16 -15.88 -10.65
CA PHE A 36 0.95 -14.46 -10.34
C PHE A 36 -0.17 -14.24 -9.33
N LEU A 37 -1.26 -15.02 -9.37
CA LEU A 37 -2.45 -14.76 -8.56
C LEU A 37 -2.16 -14.89 -7.05
N PRO A 38 -1.51 -15.97 -6.56
CA PRO A 38 -1.09 -16.05 -5.16
C PRO A 38 -0.16 -14.90 -4.74
N CYS A 39 0.77 -14.51 -5.62
CA CYS A 39 1.67 -13.38 -5.34
C CYS A 39 0.88 -12.07 -5.20
N TRP A 40 -0.09 -11.84 -6.07
CA TRP A 40 -0.97 -10.68 -6.04
C TRP A 40 -1.78 -10.64 -4.75
N ASP A 41 -2.40 -11.76 -4.36
CA ASP A 41 -3.22 -11.86 -3.16
C ASP A 41 -2.40 -11.59 -1.89
N GLU A 42 -1.17 -12.11 -1.83
CA GLU A 42 -0.26 -11.90 -0.73
C GLU A 42 0.18 -10.42 -0.61
N VAL A 43 0.53 -9.79 -1.73
CA VAL A 43 0.84 -8.35 -1.78
C VAL A 43 -0.38 -7.49 -1.43
N HIS A 44 -1.56 -7.88 -1.91
CA HIS A 44 -2.81 -7.18 -1.60
C HIS A 44 -3.13 -7.28 -0.11
N SER A 45 -3.06 -8.47 0.49
CA SER A 45 -3.25 -8.71 1.91
C SER A 45 -2.27 -7.89 2.77
N SER A 46 -0.97 -7.89 2.42
CA SER A 46 0.02 -7.04 3.08
C SER A 46 -0.34 -5.55 2.98
N ASN A 47 -0.80 -5.08 1.82
CA ASN A 47 -1.22 -3.69 1.65
C ASN A 47 -2.46 -3.36 2.49
N MET A 48 -3.41 -4.27 2.60
CA MET A 48 -4.60 -4.12 3.43
C MET A 48 -4.25 -4.14 4.93
N SER A 49 -3.16 -4.79 5.35
CA SER A 49 -2.69 -4.71 6.74
C SER A 49 -2.10 -3.34 7.15
N LYS A 50 -1.94 -2.40 6.19
CA LYS A 50 -1.46 -1.04 6.50
C LYS A 50 -2.52 -0.19 7.17
N VAL A 51 -3.80 -0.45 6.90
CA VAL A 51 -4.92 0.33 7.46
C VAL A 51 -5.31 -0.22 8.82
N CYS A 52 -5.79 0.68 9.69
CA CYS A 52 -6.25 0.34 11.03
C CYS A 52 -7.73 -0.08 10.97
N ARG A 53 -8.10 -1.15 11.67
CA ARG A 53 -9.46 -1.72 11.68
C ARG A 53 -10.39 -1.04 12.69
N ASN A 54 -9.82 -0.32 13.65
CA ASN A 54 -10.54 0.34 14.73
C ASN A 54 -9.67 1.45 15.33
N GLU A 55 -10.26 2.25 16.22
CA GLU A 55 -9.60 3.38 16.87
C GLU A 55 -8.42 2.96 17.74
N LYS A 56 -8.46 1.77 18.35
CA LYS A 56 -7.34 1.24 19.15
C LYS A 56 -6.11 1.06 18.28
N GLU A 57 -6.25 0.38 17.13
CA GLU A 57 -5.12 0.18 16.21
C GLU A 57 -4.56 1.51 15.69
N TYR A 58 -5.43 2.49 15.46
CA TYR A 58 -5.00 3.83 15.09
C TYR A 58 -4.24 4.53 16.23
N GLY A 59 -4.76 4.49 17.46
CA GLY A 59 -4.12 5.10 18.63
C GLY A 59 -2.75 4.50 18.94
N ASP A 60 -2.62 3.17 18.85
CA ASP A 60 -1.33 2.48 19.00
C ASP A 60 -0.34 2.93 17.92
N THR A 61 -0.83 3.11 16.68
CA THR A 61 -0.02 3.59 15.55
C THR A 61 0.38 5.05 15.72
N GLU A 62 -0.52 5.90 16.20
CA GLU A 62 -0.27 7.31 16.46
C GLU A 62 0.78 7.50 17.55
N ALA A 63 0.69 6.76 18.65
CA ALA A 63 1.69 6.78 19.71
C ALA A 63 3.08 6.40 19.19
N PHE A 64 3.18 5.30 18.42
CA PHE A 64 4.44 4.83 17.84
C PHE A 64 5.13 5.86 16.91
N TYR A 65 4.35 6.60 16.13
CA TYR A 65 4.89 7.64 15.24
C TYR A 65 5.13 8.96 15.97
N ALA A 66 4.36 9.28 17.01
CA ALA A 66 4.58 10.46 17.85
C ALA A 66 5.93 10.41 18.58
N GLU A 67 6.38 9.23 19.02
CA GLU A 67 7.73 9.01 19.58
C GLU A 67 8.86 9.37 18.60
N GLN A 68 8.58 9.31 17.29
CA GLN A 68 9.50 9.70 16.22
C GLN A 68 9.33 11.15 15.76
N GLY A 69 8.45 11.93 16.41
CA GLY A 69 8.10 13.29 16.01
C GLY A 69 7.23 13.38 14.74
N ILE A 70 6.58 12.28 14.34
CA ILE A 70 5.74 12.23 13.13
C ILE A 70 4.27 12.36 13.56
N LYS A 71 3.61 13.45 13.17
CA LYS A 71 2.18 13.65 13.42
C LYS A 71 1.32 12.92 12.41
N LEU A 72 0.27 12.25 12.88
CA LEU A 72 -0.68 11.55 12.05
C LEU A 72 -2.01 12.29 11.94
N MET A 73 -2.73 11.98 10.87
CA MET A 73 -4.14 12.28 10.72
C MET A 73 -4.87 11.01 10.28
N ALA A 74 -6.06 10.80 10.83
CA ALA A 74 -6.95 9.71 10.44
C ALA A 74 -7.79 10.11 9.24
N VAL A 75 -7.90 9.22 8.25
CA VAL A 75 -8.89 9.33 7.17
C VAL A 75 -9.76 8.08 7.18
N GLN A 76 -11.04 8.24 7.51
CA GLN A 76 -12.02 7.15 7.46
C GLN A 76 -12.30 6.77 6.01
N LYS A 77 -12.26 5.47 5.71
CA LYS A 77 -12.66 4.92 4.41
C LYS A 77 -13.38 3.58 4.59
N GLY A 78 -14.70 3.60 4.43
CA GLY A 78 -15.54 2.46 4.81
C GLY A 78 -15.39 2.20 6.31
N ASP A 79 -15.06 0.98 6.69
CA ASP A 79 -14.88 0.57 8.09
C ASP A 79 -13.42 0.72 8.59
N TYR A 80 -12.53 1.27 7.77
CA TYR A 80 -11.10 1.37 8.08
C TYR A 80 -10.66 2.81 8.35
N LEU A 81 -9.67 2.94 9.24
CA LEU A 81 -8.94 4.17 9.52
C LEU A 81 -7.58 4.14 8.82
N ILE A 82 -7.35 5.10 7.92
CA ILE A 82 -6.08 5.24 7.21
C ILE A 82 -5.23 6.26 7.96
N ALA A 83 -4.11 5.81 8.54
CA ALA A 83 -3.10 6.68 9.13
C ALA A 83 -2.28 7.37 8.04
N LYS A 84 -2.36 8.71 7.98
CA LYS A 84 -1.56 9.53 7.06
C LYS A 84 -0.69 10.51 7.80
N CYS A 85 0.45 10.86 7.23
CA CYS A 85 1.28 11.95 7.74
C CYS A 85 0.49 13.28 7.68
N ALA A 86 0.34 13.96 8.80
CA ALA A 86 -0.45 15.19 8.90
C ALA A 86 0.28 16.41 8.33
N GLU A 87 1.61 16.42 8.41
CA GLU A 87 2.50 17.48 7.95
C GLU A 87 3.75 16.89 7.29
N ASP A 88 4.49 17.70 6.55
CA ASP A 88 5.79 17.29 6.01
C ASP A 88 6.76 17.03 7.19
N PHE A 89 7.36 15.85 7.18
CA PHE A 89 8.38 15.45 8.15
C PHE A 89 9.71 15.22 7.42
N VAL A 90 10.75 15.88 7.90
CA VAL A 90 12.11 15.76 7.37
C VAL A 90 13.04 15.39 8.52
N SER A 91 13.85 14.37 8.31
CA SER A 91 14.93 13.94 9.20
C SER A 91 16.17 13.62 8.34
N GLU A 92 17.32 13.43 8.97
CA GLU A 92 18.55 13.06 8.27
C GLU A 92 18.41 11.77 7.45
N SER A 93 17.55 10.84 7.88
CA SER A 93 17.40 9.52 7.26
C SER A 93 16.22 9.40 6.29
N LYS A 94 15.18 10.24 6.42
CA LYS A 94 13.96 10.12 5.63
C LYS A 94 13.16 11.41 5.53
N THR A 95 12.49 11.56 4.38
CA THR A 95 11.46 12.56 4.13
C THR A 95 10.10 11.87 3.95
N ILE A 96 9.09 12.35 4.69
CA ILE A 96 7.71 11.89 4.62
C ILE A 96 6.85 13.10 4.30
N ARG A 97 6.16 13.08 3.16
CA ARG A 97 5.27 14.17 2.76
C ARG A 97 3.91 14.06 3.43
N GLN A 98 3.28 15.20 3.66
CA GLN A 98 1.89 15.28 4.08
C GLN A 98 0.99 14.41 3.18
N GLY A 99 0.03 13.73 3.80
CA GLY A 99 -0.93 12.86 3.11
C GLY A 99 -0.39 11.48 2.74
N LYS A 100 0.91 11.21 2.94
CA LYS A 100 1.48 9.87 2.74
C LYS A 100 0.88 8.89 3.73
N VAL A 101 0.38 7.76 3.23
CA VAL A 101 -0.12 6.64 4.05
C VAL A 101 1.05 5.99 4.77
N LEU A 102 0.93 5.85 6.09
CA LEU A 102 1.90 5.15 6.94
C LEU A 102 1.38 3.76 7.30
N LYS A 103 2.29 2.91 7.78
CA LYS A 103 1.97 1.51 8.10
C LYS A 103 1.43 1.46 9.53
N SER A 104 0.30 0.79 9.75
CA SER A 104 -0.11 0.39 11.10
C SER A 104 1.02 -0.37 11.81
N VAL A 105 1.10 -0.25 13.13
CA VAL A 105 2.01 -1.08 13.94
C VAL A 105 1.70 -2.58 13.82
N TYR A 106 0.48 -2.94 13.42
CA TYR A 106 0.04 -4.31 13.14
C TYR A 106 0.28 -4.76 11.69
N TYR A 107 1.01 -3.97 10.91
CA TYR A 107 1.35 -4.28 9.53
C TYR A 107 2.10 -5.61 9.39
N ARG A 108 1.69 -6.43 8.41
CA ARG A 108 2.39 -7.64 8.02
C ARG A 108 3.10 -7.43 6.67
N PRO A 109 4.43 -7.60 6.57
CA PRO A 109 5.11 -7.62 5.28
C PRO A 109 4.60 -8.76 4.40
N ALA A 110 4.66 -8.56 3.09
CA ALA A 110 4.37 -9.62 2.14
C ALA A 110 5.51 -10.64 2.17
N ASN A 111 5.18 -11.94 2.19
CA ASN A 111 6.15 -13.01 2.05
C ASN A 111 5.90 -13.77 0.74
N LEU A 112 6.80 -13.57 -0.23
CA LEU A 112 6.71 -14.19 -1.55
C LEU A 112 7.70 -15.35 -1.74
N GLU A 113 8.52 -15.66 -0.73
CA GLU A 113 9.63 -16.60 -0.87
C GLU A 113 9.19 -17.99 -1.35
N ALA A 114 8.04 -18.46 -0.86
CA ALA A 114 7.46 -19.74 -1.27
C ALA A 114 6.67 -19.69 -2.59
N LEU A 115 6.37 -18.49 -3.10
CA LEU A 115 5.51 -18.27 -4.27
C LEU A 115 6.29 -17.99 -5.56
N THR A 116 7.61 -17.78 -5.46
CA THR A 116 8.47 -17.40 -6.58
C THR A 116 9.69 -18.30 -6.74
N GLN A 117 9.65 -19.55 -6.23
CA GLN A 117 10.74 -20.52 -6.37
C GLN A 117 10.78 -21.17 -7.75
#